data_AF-A0A3L9HK61-F1
#
_entry.id   AF-A0A3L9HK61-F1
#
_cell.length_a   1.000
_cell.length_b   1.000
_cell.length_c   1.000
_cell.angle_alpha   90.00
_cell.angle_beta   90.00
_cell.angle_gamma   90.00
#
_symmetry.space_group_name_H-M   'P 1'
#
loop_
_entity.id
_entity.type
_entity.pdbx_description
1 polymer ?
#
loop_
_entity_poly.entity_id
_entity_poly.type
_entity_poly.pdbx_seq_one_letter_code
_entity_poly.pdbx_strand_id
1 'polypeptide(L)'
;IPGIGQTVAPVLWFLFSAWMLAIQYCDYPFDNHKVPFKEMRTALRTRKITNMQFGALTSLFTMIPLLNLFIMPVAVCGATAMWVDCYRDKHAMWR
;
A
#
# COMPACT_ATOMS: atom_id res chain seq x y z
N ILE A 1 -1.88 -1.04 30.02
CA ILE A 1 -3.06 -1.59 30.72
C ILE A 1 -3.18 -3.06 30.34
N PRO A 2 -3.08 -3.99 31.30
CA PRO A 2 -3.29 -5.42 31.03
C PRO A 2 -4.61 -5.64 30.28
N GLY A 3 -4.63 -6.52 29.27
CA GLY A 3 -5.81 -6.81 28.43
C GLY A 3 -6.02 -5.87 27.23
N ILE A 4 -5.85 -4.55 27.38
CA ILE A 4 -5.99 -3.59 26.26
C ILE A 4 -4.84 -3.78 25.26
N GLY A 5 -3.61 -3.98 25.74
CA GLY A 5 -2.47 -4.21 24.88
C GLY A 5 -2.62 -5.46 24.01
N GLN A 6 -3.22 -6.54 24.53
CA GLN A 6 -3.34 -7.81 23.82
C GLN A 6 -4.36 -7.77 22.67
N THR A 7 -5.37 -6.92 22.77
CA THR A 7 -6.43 -6.79 21.75
C THR A 7 -6.15 -5.65 20.78
N VAL A 8 -5.67 -4.51 21.29
CA VAL A 8 -5.39 -3.32 20.46
C VAL A 8 -4.07 -3.46 19.70
N ALA A 9 -3.04 -4.08 20.27
CA ALA A 9 -1.74 -4.15 19.60
C ALA A 9 -1.77 -4.96 18.30
N PRO A 10 -2.42 -6.14 18.20
CA PRO A 10 -2.50 -6.88 16.93
C PRO A 10 -3.24 -6.10 15.84
N VAL A 11 -4.29 -5.37 16.21
CA VAL A 11 -5.06 -4.54 15.26
C VAL A 11 -4.21 -3.38 14.76
N LEU A 12 -3.54 -2.65 15.66
CA LEU A 12 -2.64 -1.55 15.27
C LEU A 12 -1.46 -2.05 14.45
N TRP A 13 -0.90 -3.22 14.81
CA TRP A 13 0.17 -3.86 14.06
C TRP A 13 -0.28 -4.22 12.65
N PHE A 14 -1.44 -4.85 12.50
CA PHE A 14 -2.01 -5.18 11.19
C PHE A 14 -2.23 -3.93 10.34
N LEU A 15 -2.82 -2.86 10.90
CA LEU A 15 -3.04 -1.61 10.18
C LEU A 15 -1.71 -0.96 9.76
N PHE A 16 -0.69 -1.03 10.60
CA PHE A 16 0.64 -0.54 10.28
C PHE A 16 1.30 -1.38 9.17
N SER A 17 1.23 -2.71 9.25
CA SER A 17 1.74 -3.62 8.22
C SER A 17 1.04 -3.42 6.87
N ALA A 18 -0.29 -3.27 6.87
CA ALA A 18 -1.08 -2.94 5.69
C ALA A 18 -0.60 -1.63 5.06
N TRP A 19 -0.42 -0.58 5.87
CA TRP A 19 0.10 0.69 5.39
C TRP A 19 1.51 0.59 4.79
N MET A 20 2.41 -0.17 5.44
CA MET A 20 3.76 -0.40 4.93
C MET A 20 3.76 -1.16 3.60
N LEU A 21 2.92 -2.19 3.45
CA LEU A 21 2.76 -2.91 2.18
C LEU A 21 2.22 -2.00 1.07
N ALA A 22 1.25 -1.15 1.39
CA ALA A 22 0.74 -0.18 0.42
C ALA A 22 1.84 0.76 -0.06
N ILE A 23 2.66 1.29 0.86
CA ILE A 23 3.83 2.12 0.51
C ILE A 23 4.78 1.32 -0.38
N GLN A 24 5.20 0.12 0.03
CA GLN A 24 6.19 -0.69 -0.69
C GLN A 24 5.81 -0.95 -2.15
N TYR A 25 4.55 -1.29 -2.42
CA TYR A 25 4.12 -1.59 -3.78
C TYR A 25 3.76 -0.34 -4.59
N CYS A 26 3.22 0.70 -3.96
CA CYS A 26 2.97 1.98 -4.63
C CYS A 26 4.26 2.75 -4.94
N ASP A 27 5.38 2.45 -4.27
CA ASP A 27 6.68 3.06 -4.55
C ASP A 27 7.11 2.80 -6.00
N TYR A 28 6.93 1.59 -6.52
CA TYR A 28 7.32 1.22 -7.89
C TYR A 28 6.79 2.18 -8.98
N PRO A 29 5.47 2.43 -9.12
CA PRO A 29 4.98 3.36 -10.13
C PRO A 29 5.36 4.82 -9.85
N PHE A 30 5.48 5.25 -8.59
CA PHE A 30 5.91 6.61 -8.25
C PHE A 30 7.39 6.84 -8.61
N ASP A 31 8.26 5.88 -8.30
CA ASP A 31 9.68 5.89 -8.62
C ASP A 31 9.93 5.82 -10.13
N ASN A 32 9.12 5.05 -10.86
CA ASN A 32 9.17 5.03 -12.33
C ASN A 32 8.95 6.43 -12.94
N HIS A 33 8.19 7.29 -12.27
CA HIS A 33 7.94 8.69 -12.66
C HIS A 33 8.83 9.68 -11.91
N LYS A 34 9.82 9.19 -11.15
CA LYS A 34 10.80 9.97 -10.38
C LYS A 34 10.16 10.93 -9.36
N VAL A 35 8.99 10.55 -8.82
CA VAL A 35 8.31 11.33 -7.80
C VAL A 35 9.04 11.14 -6.46
N PRO A 36 9.45 12.21 -5.76
CA PRO A 36 10.14 12.07 -4.48
C PRO A 36 9.31 11.32 -3.44
N PHE A 37 9.93 10.44 -2.64
CA PHE A 37 9.27 9.66 -1.59
C PHE A 37 8.40 10.50 -0.62
N LYS A 38 8.85 11.72 -0.30
CA LYS A 38 8.09 12.65 0.56
C LYS A 38 6.74 13.04 -0.07
N GLU A 39 6.72 13.25 -1.37
CA GLU A 39 5.51 13.57 -2.15
C GLU A 39 4.63 12.34 -2.28
N MET A 40 5.20 11.17 -2.61
CA MET A 40 4.46 9.91 -2.65
C MET A 40 3.74 9.65 -1.31
N ARG A 41 4.45 9.71 -0.19
CA ARG A 41 3.87 9.48 1.14
C ARG A 41 2.75 10.47 1.45
N THR A 42 2.86 11.71 0.96
CA THR A 42 1.82 12.73 1.12
C THR A 42 0.60 12.39 0.27
N ALA A 43 0.79 12.01 -1.00
CA ALA A 43 -0.28 11.58 -1.90
C ALA A 43 -1.02 10.35 -1.36
N LEU A 44 -0.28 9.36 -0.85
CA LEU A 44 -0.85 8.18 -0.22
C LEU A 44 -1.65 8.54 1.04
N ARG A 45 -1.20 9.53 1.82
CA ARG A 45 -1.91 9.99 3.01
C ARG A 45 -3.22 10.71 2.67
N THR A 46 -3.28 11.42 1.54
CA THR A 46 -4.51 12.07 1.07
C THR A 46 -5.59 11.05 0.73
N ARG A 47 -5.22 9.87 0.20
CA ARG A 47 -6.16 8.76 -0.10
C ARG A 47 -6.00 7.59 0.87
N LYS A 48 -5.85 7.88 2.17
CA LYS A 48 -5.51 6.88 3.20
C LYS A 48 -6.41 5.63 3.16
N ILE A 49 -7.72 5.78 3.02
CA ILE A 49 -8.66 4.64 3.03
C ILE A 49 -8.41 3.68 1.87
N THR A 50 -8.29 4.19 0.64
CA THR A 50 -8.02 3.38 -0.56
C THR A 50 -6.70 2.62 -0.44
N ASN A 51 -5.64 3.30 -0.01
CA ASN A 51 -4.32 2.67 0.14
C ASN A 51 -4.30 1.65 1.27
N MET A 52 -5.00 1.93 2.38
CA MET A 52 -5.17 0.99 3.48
C MET A 52 -5.92 -0.27 3.06
N GLN A 53 -6.97 -0.15 2.22
CA GLN A 53 -7.69 -1.32 1.69
C GLN A 53 -6.78 -2.18 0.82
N PHE A 54 -6.01 -1.58 -0.09
CA PHE A 54 -5.05 -2.30 -0.92
C PHE A 54 -3.99 -3.00 -0.08
N GLY A 55 -3.40 -2.30 0.88
CA GLY A 55 -2.43 -2.87 1.81
C GLY A 55 -3.01 -3.99 2.69
N ALA A 56 -4.25 -3.83 3.15
CA ALA A 56 -4.94 -4.83 3.97
C ALA A 56 -5.27 -6.09 3.15
N LEU A 57 -5.80 -5.95 1.93
CA LEU A 57 -6.04 -7.08 1.03
C LEU A 57 -4.74 -7.82 0.70
N THR A 58 -3.69 -7.08 0.40
CA THR A 58 -2.36 -7.65 0.15
C THR A 58 -1.87 -8.42 1.38
N SER A 59 -1.98 -7.83 2.58
CA SER A 59 -1.61 -8.48 3.84
C SER A 59 -2.44 -9.74 4.10
N LEU A 60 -3.74 -9.74 3.81
CA LEU A 60 -4.60 -10.92 3.97
C LEU A 60 -4.19 -12.04 3.01
N PHE A 61 -3.88 -11.71 1.75
CA PHE A 61 -3.42 -12.69 0.77
C PHE A 61 -2.06 -13.29 1.11
N THR A 62 -1.16 -12.54 1.76
CA THR A 62 0.11 -13.11 2.26
C THR A 62 -0.09 -14.20 3.32
N MET A 63 -1.23 -14.21 4.02
CA MET A 63 -1.53 -15.26 5.01
C MET A 63 -1.91 -16.59 4.35
N ILE A 64 -2.26 -16.59 3.05
CA ILE A 64 -2.62 -17.78 2.29
C ILE A 64 -1.36 -18.28 1.57
N PRO A 65 -0.78 -19.45 1.95
CA PRO A 65 0.52 -19.89 1.45
C PRO A 65 0.64 -19.97 -0.08
N LEU A 66 -0.41 -20.45 -0.76
CA LEU A 66 -0.41 -20.57 -2.22
C LEU A 66 -0.48 -19.21 -2.92
N LEU A 67 -1.22 -18.24 -2.37
CA LEU A 67 -1.30 -16.89 -2.93
C LEU A 67 -0.01 -16.10 -2.68
N ASN A 68 0.65 -16.34 -1.55
CA ASN A 68 1.89 -15.67 -1.18
C ASN A 68 3.01 -15.88 -2.22
N LEU A 69 3.01 -17.01 -2.95
CA LEU A 69 3.95 -17.23 -4.07
C LEU A 69 3.79 -16.23 -5.22
N PHE A 70 2.56 -15.74 -5.44
CA PHE A 70 2.22 -14.83 -6.53
C PHE A 70 1.86 -13.42 -6.04
N ILE A 71 1.94 -13.16 -4.74
CA ILE A 71 1.46 -11.89 -4.18
C ILE A 71 2.29 -10.71 -4.67
N MET A 72 3.60 -10.91 -4.87
CA MET A 72 4.50 -9.88 -5.34
C MET A 72 4.11 -9.36 -6.73
N PRO A 73 4.00 -10.18 -7.79
CA PRO A 73 3.56 -9.68 -9.10
C PRO A 73 2.12 -9.14 -9.06
N VAL A 74 1.20 -9.76 -8.34
CA VAL A 74 -0.20 -9.30 -8.22
C VAL A 74 -0.27 -7.90 -7.58
N ALA A 75 0.46 -7.68 -6.49
CA ALA A 75 0.47 -6.40 -5.79
C ALA A 75 1.15 -5.31 -6.63
N VAL A 76 2.22 -5.62 -7.38
CA VAL A 76 2.83 -4.67 -8.33
C VAL A 76 1.84 -4.26 -9.43
N CYS A 77 1.12 -5.22 -10.02
CA CYS A 77 0.07 -4.92 -11.00
C CYS A 77 -1.06 -4.07 -10.39
N GLY A 78 -1.52 -4.42 -9.18
CA GLY A 78 -2.55 -3.68 -8.48
C GLY A 78 -2.13 -2.25 -8.11
N ALA A 79 -0.90 -2.07 -7.65
CA ALA A 79 -0.35 -0.74 -7.35
C ALA A 79 -0.20 0.11 -8.62
N THR A 80 0.16 -0.50 -9.75
CA THR A 80 0.25 0.19 -11.04
C THR A 80 -1.14 0.58 -11.57
N ALA A 81 -2.14 -0.28 -11.42
CA ALA A 81 -3.53 0.05 -11.75
C ALA A 81 -4.03 1.21 -10.87
N MET A 82 -3.77 1.14 -9.56
CA MET A 82 -4.09 2.22 -8.64
C MET A 82 -3.37 3.54 -9.01
N TRP A 83 -2.12 3.48 -9.44
CA TRP A 83 -1.40 4.63 -9.98
C TRP A 83 -2.15 5.27 -11.15
N VAL A 84 -2.49 4.46 -12.16
CA VAL A 84 -3.18 4.94 -13.37
C VAL A 84 -4.51 5.62 -13.03
N ASP A 85 -5.29 5.03 -12.12
CA ASP A 85 -6.64 5.52 -11.81
C ASP A 85 -6.66 6.69 -10.82
N CYS A 86 -5.72 6.72 -9.86
CA CYS A 86 -5.82 7.63 -8.71
C CYS A 86 -4.75 8.73 -8.64
N TYR A 87 -3.58 8.50 -9.27
CA TYR A 87 -2.37 9.31 -9.05
C TYR A 87 -1.75 9.89 -10.32
N ARG A 88 -1.92 9.22 -11.47
CA ARG A 88 -1.30 9.60 -12.75
C ARG A 88 -1.60 11.05 -13.12
N ASP A 89 -2.84 11.50 -13.04
CA ASP A 89 -3.21 12.85 -13.49
C ASP A 89 -2.57 13.98 -12.68
N LYS A 90 -2.13 13.68 -11.44
CA LYS A 90 -1.50 14.67 -10.55
C LYS A 90 0.03 14.58 -10.52
N HIS A 91 0.59 13.41 -10.84
CA HIS A 91 2.00 13.11 -10.60
C HIS A 91 2.75 12.62 -11.84
N ALA A 92 2.07 12.25 -12.93
CA ALA A 92 2.74 11.97 -14.18
C ALA A 92 3.19 13.30 -14.80
N MET A 93 4.50 13.53 -14.78
CA MET A 93 5.18 14.70 -15.37
C MET A 93 5.12 14.74 -16.92
N TRP A 94 4.27 13.93 -17.55
CA TRP A 94 4.14 13.87 -19.01
C TRP A 94 2.88 14.58 -19.48
N ARG A 95 3.05 15.84 -19.89
CA ARG A 95 2.49 16.32 -21.16
C ARG A 95 3.56 16.18 -22.23
#